data_AF-A0A9P6WZR1-F1
#
_entry.id   AF-A0A9P6WZR1-F1
#
_cell.length_a   1.000
_cell.length_b   1.000
_cell.length_c   1.000
_cell.angle_alpha   90.00
_cell.angle_beta   90.00
_cell.angle_gamma   90.00
#
_symmetry.space_group_name_H-M   'P 1'
#
loop_
_entity.id
_entity.type
_entity.pdbx_description
1 polymer ?
#
loop_
_entity_poly.entity_id
_entity_poly.type
_entity_poly.pdbx_seq_one_letter_code
_entity_poly.pdbx_strand_id
1 'polypeptide(L)'
;MLYTITWEACSNYCPKVVDLLVHVLYEEEVVSRLSNANVPLVDGFNPLDPVNLVDPELQYLSLADKANECAELQFTRCSCALSRLGTDHAHLVGPIGKYFSSKGWIDEDSLSQVLSSLPPPSFASRGRDPGAAFRGDTVILWNANGLRTTTVHEVLSHCLSSTLLFITETWLLSPSLLPTDWMQYHVYGVPVPSANRGSMGVTALVSPSCLFPVSQLPSPNQYTLSLNVGPFRIHCLYVPPPLSNFEFVNVLSSIPSLRNSFICGDFNARLGDLTGDTSVSPRIRAGT
;
A
#
# COMPACT_ATOMS: atom_id res chain seq x y z
N MET A 1 -4.53 5.17 7.61
CA MET A 1 -4.60 6.01 8.83
C MET A 1 -4.71 5.03 9.99
N LEU A 2 -3.85 5.14 11.01
CA LEU A 2 -3.83 4.20 12.13
C LEU A 2 -4.55 4.83 13.31
N TYR A 3 -5.27 4.01 14.06
CA TYR A 3 -5.97 4.40 15.27
C TYR A 3 -5.30 3.74 16.47
N THR A 4 -5.22 4.48 17.56
CA THR A 4 -4.82 3.94 18.86
C THR A 4 -6.10 3.64 19.61
N ILE A 5 -6.32 2.38 19.95
CA ILE A 5 -7.46 1.95 20.78
C ILE A 5 -6.92 1.70 22.18
N THR A 6 -7.32 2.53 23.13
CA THR A 6 -7.00 2.44 24.55
C THR A 6 -8.17 1.78 25.28
N TRP A 7 -7.92 0.74 26.08
CA TRP A 7 -8.98 0.13 26.90
C TRP A 7 -8.45 -0.42 28.22
N GLU A 8 -9.34 -0.63 29.19
CA GLU A 8 -9.02 -1.11 30.53
C GLU A 8 -9.19 -2.64 30.65
N ALA A 9 -8.13 -3.35 31.01
CA ALA A 9 -8.19 -4.76 31.37
C ALA A 9 -8.41 -4.91 32.89
N CYS A 10 -9.57 -5.41 33.29
CA CYS A 10 -9.84 -5.76 34.69
C CYS A 10 -9.05 -7.02 35.10
N SER A 11 -8.02 -6.83 35.91
CA SER A 11 -7.44 -7.86 36.78
C SER A 11 -7.47 -7.35 38.20
N ASN A 12 -7.74 -8.22 39.17
CA ASN A 12 -8.09 -7.92 40.58
C ASN A 12 -7.08 -7.10 41.41
N TYR A 13 -6.03 -6.52 40.81
CA TYR A 13 -5.00 -5.77 41.53
C TYR A 13 -4.55 -4.44 40.90
N CYS A 14 -5.07 -4.03 39.75
CA CYS A 14 -5.03 -2.65 39.24
C CYS A 14 -5.68 -2.63 37.85
N PRO A 15 -6.42 -1.58 37.48
CA PRO A 15 -6.90 -1.44 36.12
C PRO A 15 -5.72 -1.26 35.16
N LYS A 16 -5.52 -2.21 34.24
CA LYS A 16 -4.42 -2.18 33.28
C LYS A 16 -4.94 -1.65 31.96
N VAL A 17 -4.74 -0.36 31.68
CA VAL A 17 -5.04 0.17 30.35
C VAL A 17 -4.02 -0.39 29.35
N VAL A 18 -4.50 -0.88 28.21
CA VAL A 18 -3.70 -1.37 27.10
C VAL A 18 -4.00 -0.54 25.87
N ASP A 19 -2.94 -0.10 25.20
CA ASP A 19 -3.02 0.63 23.94
C ASP A 19 -2.72 -0.33 22.80
N LEU A 20 -3.64 -0.41 21.84
CA LEU A 20 -3.43 -1.10 20.59
C LEU A 20 -3.28 -0.12 19.43
N LEU A 21 -2.27 -0.37 18.61
CA LEU A 21 -2.15 0.25 17.30
C LEU A 21 -2.90 -0.60 16.27
N VAL A 22 -4.03 -0.10 15.77
CA VAL A 22 -4.91 -0.82 14.85
C VAL A 22 -5.00 -0.08 13.51
N HIS A 23 -5.01 -0.84 12.42
CA HIS A 23 -5.27 -0.27 11.10
C HIS A 23 -6.76 0.07 10.96
N VAL A 24 -7.10 1.26 10.44
CA VAL A 24 -8.49 1.75 10.33
C VAL A 24 -9.49 0.74 9.75
N LEU A 25 -9.07 -0.06 8.77
CA LEU A 25 -9.92 -1.09 8.16
C LEU A 25 -10.41 -2.17 9.13
N TYR A 26 -9.72 -2.37 10.26
CA TYR A 26 -10.06 -3.36 11.28
C TYR A 26 -10.64 -2.74 12.55
N GLU A 27 -10.80 -1.42 12.60
CA GLU A 27 -11.26 -0.72 13.80
C GLU A 27 -12.63 -1.24 14.25
N GLU A 28 -13.63 -1.23 13.38
CA GLU A 28 -14.99 -1.69 13.70
C GLU A 28 -15.02 -3.16 14.16
N GLU A 29 -14.25 -4.04 13.51
CA GLU A 29 -14.19 -5.45 13.88
C GLU A 29 -13.52 -5.64 15.24
N VAL A 30 -12.41 -4.96 15.50
CA VAL A 30 -11.70 -5.03 16.78
C VAL A 30 -12.60 -4.49 17.91
N VAL A 31 -13.23 -3.34 17.71
CA VAL A 31 -14.16 -2.75 18.68
C VAL A 31 -15.32 -3.71 18.97
N SER A 32 -15.92 -4.29 17.93
CA SER A 32 -17.01 -5.28 18.09
C SER A 32 -16.56 -6.51 18.89
N ARG A 33 -15.38 -7.07 18.59
CA ARG A 33 -14.83 -8.22 19.30
C ARG A 33 -14.52 -7.90 20.78
N LEU A 34 -13.97 -6.73 21.06
CA LEU A 34 -13.69 -6.28 22.43
C LEU A 34 -14.99 -6.07 23.22
N SER A 35 -16.00 -5.44 22.60
CA SER A 35 -17.32 -5.27 23.20
C SER A 35 -17.98 -6.61 23.54
N ASN A 36 -17.92 -7.58 22.62
CA ASN A 36 -18.41 -8.94 22.86
C ASN A 36 -17.68 -9.66 24.01
N ALA A 37 -16.42 -9.29 24.26
CA ALA A 37 -15.63 -9.79 25.37
C ALA A 37 -15.83 -8.99 26.67
N ASN A 38 -16.78 -8.04 26.71
CA ASN A 38 -17.02 -7.10 27.81
C ASN A 38 -15.78 -6.26 28.18
N VAL A 39 -14.97 -5.90 27.19
CA VAL A 39 -13.83 -5.02 27.37
C VAL A 39 -14.25 -3.59 26.98
N PRO A 40 -14.35 -2.65 27.93
CA PRO A 40 -14.82 -1.30 27.66
C PRO A 40 -13.72 -0.44 27.02
N LEU A 41 -14.08 0.36 26.01
CA LEU A 41 -13.18 1.36 25.44
C LEU A 41 -12.98 2.52 26.43
N VAL A 42 -11.75 3.03 26.49
CA VAL A 42 -11.42 4.23 27.25
C VAL A 42 -11.28 5.38 26.26
N ASP A 43 -12.28 6.26 26.25
CA ASP A 43 -12.29 7.46 25.41
C ASP A 43 -11.42 8.57 26.01
N GLY A 44 -10.67 9.26 25.15
CA GLY A 44 -9.91 10.45 25.55
C GLY A 44 -8.67 10.18 26.40
N PHE A 45 -8.21 8.93 26.50
CA PHE A 45 -6.96 8.61 27.19
C PHE A 45 -5.77 9.33 26.54
N ASN A 46 -5.03 10.09 27.34
CA ASN A 46 -3.81 10.75 26.91
C ASN A 46 -2.60 10.12 27.62
N PRO A 47 -1.71 9.40 26.91
CA PRO A 47 -0.56 8.75 27.53
C PRO A 47 0.47 9.74 28.11
N LEU A 48 0.39 11.02 27.75
CA LEU A 48 1.25 12.09 28.25
C LEU A 48 0.66 12.82 29.47
N ASP A 49 -0.55 12.49 29.91
CA ASP A 49 -1.16 13.13 31.06
C ASP A 49 -0.60 12.52 32.37
N PRO A 50 0.05 13.32 33.23
CA PRO A 50 0.64 12.83 34.49
C PRO A 50 -0.38 12.24 35.46
N VAL A 51 -1.67 12.54 35.30
CA VAL A 51 -2.75 11.93 36.10
C VAL A 51 -2.88 10.42 35.81
N ASN A 52 -2.49 9.98 34.61
CA ASN A 52 -2.54 8.58 34.20
C ASN A 52 -1.37 7.75 34.74
N LEU A 53 -0.34 8.37 35.35
CA LEU A 53 0.78 7.67 35.97
C LEU A 53 0.40 7.20 37.38
N VAL A 54 -0.20 6.01 37.44
CA VAL A 54 -0.69 5.38 38.68
C VAL A 54 0.28 4.40 39.32
N ASP A 55 1.56 4.39 38.89
CA ASP A 55 2.58 3.54 39.48
C ASP A 55 2.78 3.92 40.97
N PRO A 56 2.56 3.00 41.93
CA PRO A 56 2.74 3.26 43.35
C PRO A 56 4.14 3.78 43.71
N GLU A 57 5.16 3.33 42.98
CA GLU A 57 6.55 3.71 43.21
C GLU A 57 6.84 5.14 42.73
N LEU A 58 6.03 5.70 41.83
CA LEU A 58 6.23 7.04 41.27
C LEU A 58 5.27 8.09 41.86
N GLN A 59 4.45 7.73 42.85
CA GLN A 59 3.46 8.65 43.42
C GLN A 59 4.05 9.82 44.19
N TYR A 60 5.30 9.71 44.65
CA TYR A 60 6.01 10.78 45.36
C TYR A 60 6.47 11.92 44.44
N LEU A 61 6.48 11.70 43.12
CA LEU A 61 6.96 12.66 42.14
C LEU A 61 6.01 13.87 42.00
N SER A 62 6.58 15.02 41.65
CA SER A 62 5.80 16.22 41.32
C SER A 62 5.04 16.02 40.00
N LEU A 63 4.02 16.84 39.73
CA LEU A 63 3.27 16.76 38.46
C LEU A 63 4.18 16.98 37.23
N ALA A 64 5.21 17.83 37.36
CA ALA A 64 6.16 18.07 36.27
C ALA A 64 7.06 16.85 36.02
N ASP A 65 7.55 16.23 37.10
CA ASP A 65 8.38 15.02 36.99
C ASP A 65 7.56 13.84 36.45
N LYS A 66 6.30 13.70 36.88
CA LYS A 66 5.38 12.70 36.33
C LYS A 66 5.13 12.90 34.84
N ALA A 67 5.05 14.15 34.37
CA ALA A 67 4.87 14.44 32.95
C ALA A 67 6.10 14.03 32.13
N ASN A 68 7.30 14.23 32.67
CA ASN A 68 8.55 13.75 32.05
C ASN A 68 8.58 12.22 32.00
N GLU A 69 8.24 11.54 33.11
CA GLU A 69 8.15 10.06 33.14
C GLU A 69 7.13 9.52 32.13
N CYS A 70 5.95 10.14 32.00
CA CYS A 70 4.97 9.80 30.98
C CYS A 70 5.53 9.92 29.56
N ALA A 71 6.26 11.01 29.29
CA ALA A 71 6.89 11.22 27.99
C ALA A 71 7.96 10.15 27.69
N GLU A 72 8.84 9.84 28.64
CA GLU A 72 9.87 8.81 28.52
C GLU A 72 9.26 7.40 28.32
N LEU A 73 8.21 7.08 29.08
CA LEU A 73 7.49 5.80 28.94
C LEU A 73 6.83 5.70 27.57
N GLN A 74 6.17 6.76 27.11
CA GLN A 74 5.50 6.74 25.82
C GLN A 74 6.50 6.71 24.66
N PHE A 75 7.59 7.45 24.77
CA PHE A 75 8.71 7.39 23.84
C PHE A 75 9.29 5.97 23.75
N THR A 76 9.55 5.34 24.89
CA THR A 76 10.07 3.96 24.96
C THR A 76 9.12 2.97 24.30
N ARG A 77 7.81 3.11 24.55
CA ARG A 77 6.77 2.27 23.92
C ARG A 77 6.72 2.46 22.42
N CYS A 78 6.75 3.71 21.94
CA CYS A 78 6.78 4.04 20.52
C CYS A 78 8.02 3.47 19.84
N SER A 79 9.20 3.68 20.42
CA SER A 79 10.47 3.14 19.94
C SER A 79 10.46 1.61 19.90
N CYS A 80 9.99 0.94 20.96
CA CYS A 80 9.83 -0.50 20.98
C CYS A 80 8.86 -1.00 19.90
N ALA A 81 7.74 -0.32 19.70
CA ALA A 81 6.77 -0.66 18.67
C ALA A 81 7.40 -0.53 17.28
N LEU A 82 8.10 0.56 17.00
CA LEU A 82 8.81 0.79 15.74
C LEU A 82 9.92 -0.23 15.50
N SER A 83 10.71 -0.60 16.51
CA SER A 83 11.74 -1.65 16.39
C SER A 83 11.14 -3.03 16.11
N ARG A 84 10.03 -3.40 16.79
CA ARG A 84 9.31 -4.65 16.53
C ARG A 84 8.72 -4.67 15.13
N LEU A 85 8.09 -3.57 14.72
CA LEU A 85 7.61 -3.39 13.35
C LEU A 85 8.78 -3.44 12.36
N GLY A 86 9.95 -2.92 12.69
CA GLY A 86 11.13 -2.98 11.83
C GLY A 86 11.63 -4.40 11.55
N THR A 87 11.35 -5.36 12.43
CA THR A 87 11.78 -6.76 12.26
C THR A 87 11.04 -7.44 11.12
N ASP A 88 9.71 -7.37 11.14
CA ASP A 88 8.87 -8.06 10.15
C ASP A 88 8.24 -7.09 9.14
N HIS A 89 7.85 -5.89 9.56
CA HIS A 89 7.02 -4.90 8.86
C HIS A 89 7.71 -3.54 8.61
N ALA A 90 8.98 -3.52 8.19
CA ALA A 90 9.78 -2.30 8.04
C ALA A 90 9.10 -1.15 7.25
N HIS A 91 8.33 -1.48 6.20
CA HIS A 91 7.55 -0.51 5.41
C HIS A 91 6.49 0.28 6.19
N LEU A 92 6.01 -0.23 7.32
CA LEU A 92 5.04 0.46 8.17
C LEU A 92 5.72 1.43 9.16
N VAL A 93 7.01 1.25 9.42
CA VAL A 93 7.74 2.04 10.43
C VAL A 93 7.74 3.53 10.07
N GLY A 94 8.02 3.89 8.82
CA GLY A 94 8.02 5.30 8.38
C GLY A 94 6.67 5.99 8.58
N PRO A 95 5.56 5.46 8.01
CA PRO A 95 4.22 6.00 8.22
C PRO A 95 3.76 6.02 9.69
N ILE A 96 4.03 4.97 10.45
CA ILE A 96 3.69 4.89 11.88
C ILE A 96 4.51 5.90 12.70
N GLY A 97 5.80 6.01 12.42
CA GLY A 97 6.69 6.96 13.08
C GLY A 97 6.26 8.41 12.84
N LYS A 98 5.89 8.76 11.60
CA LYS A 98 5.29 10.07 11.29
C LYS A 98 4.00 10.32 12.07
N TYR A 99 3.16 9.30 12.23
CA TYR A 99 1.96 9.41 13.06
C TYR A 99 2.32 9.67 14.54
N PHE A 100 3.26 8.93 15.12
CA PHE A 100 3.73 9.16 16.49
C PHE A 100 4.30 10.57 16.68
N SER A 101 5.07 11.06 15.70
CA SER A 101 5.61 12.42 15.72
C SER A 101 4.51 13.48 15.66
N SER A 102 3.49 13.28 14.82
CA SER A 102 2.32 14.19 14.77
C SER A 102 1.53 14.26 16.07
N LYS A 103 1.63 13.22 16.92
CA LYS A 103 1.01 13.16 18.26
C LYS A 103 1.92 13.71 19.36
N GLY A 104 3.15 14.10 19.04
CA GLY A 104 4.14 14.55 20.01
C GLY A 104 4.69 13.43 20.89
N TRP A 105 4.56 12.16 20.48
CA TRP A 105 5.03 11.01 21.25
C TRP A 105 6.50 10.67 20.99
N ILE A 106 7.05 11.17 19.87
CA ILE A 106 8.45 11.06 19.49
C ILE A 106 8.84 12.32 18.72
N ASP A 107 10.00 12.90 19.02
CA ASP A 107 10.53 14.01 18.24
C ASP A 107 11.16 13.52 16.92
N GLU A 108 11.35 14.43 15.96
CA GLU A 108 11.86 14.08 14.63
C GLU A 108 13.30 13.56 14.65
N ASP A 109 14.14 14.07 15.57
CA ASP A 109 15.54 13.66 15.69
C ASP A 109 15.63 12.22 16.21
N SER A 110 14.89 11.91 17.28
CA SER A 110 14.80 10.57 17.84
C SER A 110 14.15 9.59 16.87
N LEU A 111 13.13 10.01 16.12
CA LEU A 111 12.54 9.16 15.07
C LEU A 111 13.60 8.82 13.99
N SER A 112 14.39 9.80 13.58
CA SER A 112 15.46 9.60 12.60
C SER A 112 16.54 8.64 13.13
N GLN A 113 16.88 8.73 14.41
CA GLN A 113 17.79 7.78 15.06
C GLN A 113 17.22 6.37 15.09
N VAL A 114 15.96 6.19 15.50
CA VAL A 114 15.29 4.88 15.48
C VAL A 114 15.31 4.29 14.08
N LEU A 115 14.95 5.07 13.06
CA LEU A 115 14.99 4.65 11.65
C LEU A 115 16.40 4.24 11.18
N SER A 116 17.43 4.96 11.62
CA SER A 116 18.83 4.65 11.29
C SER A 116 19.38 3.41 12.01
N SER A 117 18.83 3.09 13.19
CA SER A 117 19.23 1.95 14.02
C SER A 117 18.55 0.64 13.62
N LEU A 118 17.52 0.71 12.77
CA LEU A 118 16.86 -0.48 12.27
C LEU A 118 17.85 -1.30 11.45
N PRO A 119 17.85 -2.64 11.61
CA PRO A 119 18.70 -3.49 10.80
C PRO A 119 18.42 -3.18 9.32
N PRO A 120 19.46 -3.03 8.48
CA PRO A 120 19.25 -3.01 7.03
C PRO A 120 18.47 -4.27 6.68
N PRO A 121 17.51 -4.22 5.73
CA PRO A 121 16.58 -5.33 5.50
C PRO A 121 17.32 -6.66 5.40
N SER A 122 17.27 -7.42 6.50
CA SER A 122 18.03 -8.65 6.67
C SER A 122 17.40 -9.70 5.76
N PHE A 123 18.11 -10.09 4.70
CA PHE A 123 17.76 -11.19 3.79
C PHE A 123 17.66 -12.59 4.46
N ALA A 124 17.64 -12.65 5.78
CA ALA A 124 17.78 -13.87 6.57
C ALA A 124 16.67 -14.03 7.61
N SER A 125 15.46 -14.35 7.12
CA SER A 125 14.59 -15.38 7.70
C SER A 125 13.46 -15.65 6.72
N ARG A 126 13.79 -16.40 5.67
CA ARG A 126 12.84 -17.06 4.78
C ARG A 126 12.07 -18.11 5.57
N GLY A 127 10.97 -17.69 6.19
CA GLY A 127 10.12 -18.55 7.01
C GLY A 127 8.65 -18.18 6.86
N ARG A 128 8.03 -18.65 5.76
CA ARG A 128 6.59 -18.84 5.64
C ARG A 128 5.71 -17.58 5.78
N ASP A 129 5.96 -16.59 4.94
CA ASP A 129 4.87 -15.71 4.50
C ASP A 129 5.08 -15.33 3.02
N PRO A 130 4.25 -15.81 2.08
CA PRO A 130 4.30 -15.38 0.69
C PRO A 130 4.22 -13.86 0.59
N GLY A 131 3.43 -13.21 1.45
CA GLY A 131 3.19 -11.76 1.52
C GLY A 131 4.43 -10.91 1.82
N ALA A 132 5.40 -11.46 2.56
CA ALA A 132 6.60 -10.74 2.98
C ALA A 132 7.67 -10.63 1.89
N ALA A 133 7.60 -11.47 0.85
CA ALA A 133 8.58 -11.48 -0.22
C ALA A 133 8.57 -10.16 -1.05
N PHE A 134 7.45 -9.46 -1.16
CA PHE A 134 7.38 -8.20 -1.90
C PHE A 134 7.84 -6.94 -1.12
N ARG A 135 8.39 -7.08 0.11
CA ARG A 135 8.59 -5.96 1.06
C ARG A 135 9.77 -5.02 0.79
N GLY A 136 10.44 -5.13 -0.35
CA GLY A 136 11.42 -4.14 -0.84
C GLY A 136 11.18 -3.72 -2.29
N ASP A 137 10.13 -4.23 -2.92
CA ASP A 137 9.94 -4.16 -4.36
C ASP A 137 8.76 -3.26 -4.70
N THR A 138 9.04 -2.10 -5.27
CA THR A 138 8.00 -1.16 -5.70
C THR A 138 7.42 -1.62 -7.03
N VAL A 139 6.11 -1.91 -7.05
CA VAL A 139 5.33 -2.02 -8.28
C VAL A 139 4.80 -0.64 -8.64
N ILE A 140 5.20 -0.11 -9.79
CA ILE A 140 4.68 1.14 -10.32
C ILE A 140 3.61 0.83 -11.37
N LEU A 141 2.54 1.62 -11.38
CA LEU A 141 1.53 1.62 -12.44
C LEU A 141 1.48 3.01 -13.07
N TRP A 142 1.57 3.07 -14.40
CA TRP A 142 1.53 4.31 -15.16
C TRP A 142 0.66 4.16 -16.41
N ASN A 143 -0.30 5.07 -16.61
CA ASN A 143 -0.98 5.21 -17.90
C ASN A 143 -0.18 6.16 -18.80
N ALA A 144 0.34 5.66 -19.92
CA ALA A 144 1.20 6.42 -20.83
C ALA A 144 0.43 7.22 -21.90
N ASN A 145 -0.86 6.95 -22.12
CA ASN A 145 -1.67 7.56 -23.19
C ASN A 145 -0.92 7.66 -24.54
N GLY A 146 -0.38 6.53 -24.98
CA GLY A 146 0.49 6.44 -26.15
C GLY A 146 1.97 6.62 -25.81
N LEU A 147 2.62 5.53 -25.41
CA LEU A 147 4.02 5.51 -25.03
C LEU A 147 4.93 5.83 -26.23
N ARG A 148 5.76 6.86 -26.08
CA ARG A 148 6.82 7.20 -27.05
C ARG A 148 8.11 6.47 -26.66
N THR A 149 8.79 5.89 -27.63
CA THR A 149 10.06 5.17 -27.41
C THR A 149 11.12 6.05 -26.75
N THR A 150 11.14 7.35 -27.05
CA THR A 150 12.08 8.33 -26.45
C THR A 150 11.85 8.57 -24.97
N THR A 151 10.62 8.37 -24.47
CA THR A 151 10.25 8.66 -23.08
C THR A 151 10.58 7.49 -22.14
N VAL A 152 10.82 6.29 -22.69
CA VAL A 152 11.09 5.08 -21.91
C VAL A 152 12.33 5.25 -21.01
N HIS A 153 13.43 5.76 -21.56
CA HIS A 153 14.67 5.96 -20.78
C HIS A 153 14.50 6.97 -19.65
N GLU A 154 13.76 8.05 -19.90
CA GLU A 154 13.50 9.09 -18.89
C GLU A 154 12.63 8.55 -17.76
N VAL A 155 11.61 7.73 -18.05
CA VAL A 155 10.78 7.15 -16.99
C VAL A 155 11.57 6.13 -16.19
N LEU A 156 12.35 5.28 -16.85
CA LEU A 156 13.16 4.27 -16.18
C LEU A 156 14.24 4.88 -15.27
N SER A 157 14.78 6.07 -15.58
CA SER A 157 15.73 6.76 -14.69
C SER A 157 15.09 7.27 -13.40
N HIS A 158 13.76 7.40 -13.35
CA HIS A 158 13.03 7.71 -12.12
C HIS A 158 12.57 6.44 -11.37
N CYS A 159 12.66 5.28 -12.02
CA CYS A 159 12.27 3.98 -11.47
C CYS A 159 13.44 3.19 -10.86
N LEU A 160 14.58 3.84 -10.55
CA LEU A 160 15.84 3.20 -10.12
C LEU A 160 15.72 2.31 -8.86
N SER A 161 14.68 2.49 -8.04
CA SER A 161 14.37 1.66 -6.86
C SER A 161 13.22 0.67 -7.08
N SER A 162 12.63 0.64 -8.28
CA SER A 162 11.43 -0.15 -8.59
C SER A 162 11.77 -1.44 -9.29
N THR A 163 11.03 -2.47 -8.93
CA THR A 163 11.30 -3.86 -9.33
C THR A 163 10.45 -4.25 -10.54
N LEU A 164 9.27 -3.65 -10.65
CA LEU A 164 8.29 -3.93 -11.70
C LEU A 164 7.51 -2.67 -12.06
N LEU A 165 7.49 -2.30 -13.34
CA LEU A 165 6.71 -1.19 -13.87
C LEU A 165 5.64 -1.71 -14.84
N PHE A 166 4.38 -1.51 -14.51
CA PHE A 166 3.26 -1.70 -15.43
C PHE A 166 2.91 -0.39 -16.11
N ILE A 167 2.73 -0.47 -17.43
CA ILE A 167 2.37 0.65 -18.29
C ILE A 167 1.09 0.30 -19.04
N THR A 168 0.03 1.08 -18.88
CA THR A 168 -1.21 0.98 -19.65
C THR A 168 -1.23 2.00 -20.79
N GLU A 169 -2.06 1.76 -21.81
CA GLU A 169 -2.14 2.59 -23.03
C GLU A 169 -0.80 2.76 -23.74
N THR A 170 -0.07 1.67 -23.91
CA THR A 170 1.25 1.73 -24.54
C THR A 170 1.16 2.00 -26.04
N TRP A 171 0.06 1.59 -26.68
CA TRP A 171 -0.18 1.65 -28.13
C TRP A 171 0.91 0.95 -28.95
N LEU A 172 1.69 0.09 -28.30
CA LEU A 172 2.78 -0.67 -28.89
C LEU A 172 2.19 -1.78 -29.77
N LEU A 173 2.63 -1.87 -31.02
CA LEU A 173 2.16 -2.88 -31.96
C LEU A 173 3.13 -4.07 -32.02
N SER A 174 2.59 -5.28 -32.16
CA SER A 174 3.42 -6.49 -32.32
C SER A 174 4.19 -6.45 -33.65
N PRO A 175 5.46 -6.91 -33.71
CA PRO A 175 6.30 -7.45 -32.64
C PRO A 175 7.28 -6.41 -32.06
N SER A 176 6.93 -5.12 -32.08
CA SER A 176 7.83 -4.06 -31.65
C SER A 176 8.15 -4.18 -30.16
N LEU A 177 9.36 -3.76 -29.79
CA LEU A 177 9.85 -3.78 -28.42
C LEU A 177 10.26 -2.38 -28.00
N LEU A 178 10.24 -2.12 -26.70
CA LEU A 178 10.73 -0.87 -26.14
C LEU A 178 12.27 -0.88 -26.08
N PRO A 179 12.93 0.26 -26.30
CA PRO A 179 14.39 0.36 -26.26
C PRO A 179 14.89 0.36 -24.80
N THR A 180 14.98 -0.80 -24.19
CA THR A 180 15.47 -0.98 -22.81
C THR A 180 16.12 -2.34 -22.63
N ASP A 181 17.01 -2.42 -21.65
CA ASP A 181 17.63 -3.65 -21.14
C ASP A 181 16.75 -4.37 -20.10
N TRP A 182 15.64 -3.75 -19.67
CA TRP A 182 14.67 -4.37 -18.78
C TRP A 182 13.90 -5.48 -19.52
N MET A 183 13.60 -6.56 -18.81
CA MET A 183 12.78 -7.64 -19.35
C MET A 183 11.36 -7.12 -19.59
N GLN A 184 10.80 -7.39 -20.76
CA GLN A 184 9.53 -6.82 -21.18
C GLN A 184 8.50 -7.88 -21.55
N TYR A 185 7.27 -7.67 -21.10
CA TYR A 185 6.11 -8.50 -21.42
C TYR A 185 4.99 -7.62 -21.91
N HIS A 186 4.26 -8.10 -22.93
CA HIS A 186 3.28 -7.28 -23.63
C HIS A 186 1.97 -8.02 -23.84
N VAL A 187 0.89 -7.29 -23.62
CA VAL A 187 -0.33 -7.42 -24.40
C VAL A 187 -0.33 -6.24 -25.36
N TYR A 188 -0.08 -6.52 -26.64
CA TYR A 188 0.08 -5.50 -27.67
C TYR A 188 -1.22 -4.73 -27.91
N GLY A 189 -1.07 -3.47 -28.31
CA GLY A 189 -2.17 -2.65 -28.78
C GLY A 189 -2.69 -3.10 -30.15
N VAL A 190 -3.86 -2.58 -30.51
CA VAL A 190 -4.53 -2.87 -31.78
C VAL A 190 -4.26 -1.73 -32.77
N PRO A 191 -3.91 -2.02 -34.04
CA PRO A 191 -3.73 -0.99 -35.06
C PRO A 191 -5.00 -0.15 -35.24
N VAL A 192 -4.85 1.17 -35.31
CA VAL A 192 -5.96 2.08 -35.62
C VAL A 192 -5.93 2.40 -37.12
N PRO A 193 -7.03 2.21 -37.86
CA PRO A 193 -7.09 2.57 -39.28
C PRO A 193 -6.69 4.03 -39.51
N SER A 194 -5.85 4.26 -40.51
CA SER A 194 -5.38 5.61 -40.90
C SER A 194 -4.54 6.35 -39.85
N ALA A 195 -4.06 5.68 -38.80
CA ALA A 195 -3.12 6.24 -37.83
C ALA A 195 -1.78 5.50 -37.87
N ASN A 196 -0.69 6.22 -37.64
CA ASN A 196 0.66 5.63 -37.49
C ASN A 196 0.88 5.01 -36.10
N ARG A 197 -0.17 4.80 -35.31
CA ARG A 197 -0.11 4.35 -33.92
C ARG A 197 -1.21 3.33 -33.63
N GLY A 198 -0.96 2.45 -32.67
CA GLY A 198 -1.99 1.58 -32.11
C GLY A 198 -2.91 2.30 -31.14
N SER A 199 -3.82 1.55 -30.56
CA SER A 199 -4.60 1.89 -29.38
C SER A 199 -4.48 0.77 -28.35
N MET A 200 -4.82 1.05 -27.10
CA MET A 200 -4.77 0.07 -26.00
C MET A 200 -3.34 -0.43 -25.71
N GLY A 201 -3.23 -1.60 -25.10
CA GLY A 201 -1.95 -2.26 -24.81
C GLY A 201 -1.51 -2.07 -23.37
N VAL A 202 -0.91 -3.15 -22.84
CA VAL A 202 -0.35 -3.21 -21.49
C VAL A 202 1.06 -3.78 -21.61
N THR A 203 2.04 -3.08 -21.04
CA THR A 203 3.42 -3.54 -20.96
C THR A 203 3.82 -3.66 -19.51
N ALA A 204 4.57 -4.72 -19.18
CA ALA A 204 5.33 -4.78 -17.95
C ALA A 204 6.83 -4.73 -18.26
N LEU A 205 7.55 -3.89 -17.53
CA LEU A 205 9.00 -3.83 -17.53
C LEU A 205 9.50 -4.33 -16.18
N VAL A 206 10.39 -5.33 -16.20
CA VAL A 206 10.99 -5.92 -15.01
C VAL A 206 12.44 -5.47 -14.92
N SER A 207 12.81 -4.90 -13.77
CA SER A 207 14.17 -4.45 -13.51
C SER A 207 15.15 -5.62 -13.58
N PRO A 208 16.35 -5.44 -14.14
CA PRO A 208 17.44 -6.43 -14.02
C PRO A 208 17.80 -6.75 -12.58
N SER A 209 17.50 -5.85 -11.64
CA SER A 209 17.71 -6.04 -10.20
C SER A 209 16.54 -6.78 -9.52
N CYS A 210 15.51 -7.20 -10.27
CA CYS A 210 14.39 -7.95 -9.73
C CYS A 210 14.85 -9.29 -9.15
N LEU A 211 14.58 -9.51 -7.87
CA LEU A 211 14.98 -10.71 -7.15
C LEU A 211 14.02 -11.88 -7.37
N PHE A 212 12.87 -11.63 -8.01
CA PHE A 212 11.85 -12.63 -8.26
C PHE A 212 11.92 -13.16 -9.70
N PRO A 213 11.78 -14.48 -9.89
CA PRO A 213 11.56 -15.00 -11.22
C PRO A 213 10.22 -14.48 -11.74
N VAL A 214 10.26 -13.83 -12.91
CA VAL A 214 9.08 -13.33 -13.60
C VAL A 214 8.82 -14.15 -14.85
N SER A 215 7.57 -14.54 -15.05
CA SER A 215 7.12 -15.19 -16.28
C SER A 215 5.71 -14.76 -16.64
N GLN A 216 5.42 -14.69 -17.94
CA GLN A 216 4.07 -14.38 -18.41
C GLN A 216 3.17 -15.60 -18.32
N LEU A 217 2.00 -15.39 -17.73
CA LEU A 217 0.90 -16.35 -17.69
C LEU A 217 0.01 -16.15 -18.93
N PRO A 218 -0.76 -17.17 -19.34
CA PRO A 218 -1.78 -17.01 -20.36
C PRO A 218 -2.70 -15.83 -20.02
N SER A 219 -2.87 -14.91 -20.98
CA SER A 219 -3.71 -13.74 -20.78
C SER A 219 -5.18 -14.17 -20.74
N PRO A 220 -5.92 -13.89 -19.66
CA PRO A 220 -7.30 -14.36 -19.48
C PRO A 220 -8.29 -13.68 -20.44
N ASN A 221 -7.88 -12.57 -21.04
CA ASN A 221 -8.60 -11.81 -22.06
C ASN A 221 -7.60 -10.86 -22.76
N GLN A 222 -8.06 -10.15 -23.78
CA GLN A 222 -7.23 -9.22 -24.57
C GLN A 222 -6.82 -7.92 -23.85
N TYR A 223 -7.34 -7.68 -22.64
CA TYR A 223 -7.11 -6.45 -21.86
C TYR A 223 -6.12 -6.65 -20.71
N THR A 224 -5.77 -7.91 -20.41
CA THR A 224 -5.09 -8.27 -19.16
C THR A 224 -3.73 -8.90 -19.42
N LEU A 225 -2.66 -8.22 -19.00
CA LEU A 225 -1.34 -8.83 -18.90
C LEU A 225 -1.22 -9.54 -17.55
N SER A 226 -0.94 -10.84 -17.58
CA SER A 226 -0.82 -11.66 -16.37
C SER A 226 0.60 -12.14 -16.20
N LEU A 227 1.20 -11.86 -15.04
CA LEU A 227 2.55 -12.27 -14.70
C LEU A 227 2.56 -13.10 -13.43
N ASN A 228 3.40 -14.12 -13.40
CA ASN A 228 3.83 -14.74 -12.16
C ASN A 228 5.12 -14.04 -11.71
N VAL A 229 5.14 -13.54 -10.48
CA VAL A 229 6.28 -12.85 -9.86
C VAL A 229 6.58 -13.55 -8.54
N GLY A 230 7.53 -14.50 -8.57
CA GLY A 230 7.80 -15.36 -7.42
C GLY A 230 6.54 -16.13 -6.98
N PRO A 231 6.06 -15.96 -5.72
CA PRO A 231 4.86 -16.63 -5.23
C PRO A 231 3.55 -15.90 -5.56
N PHE A 232 3.61 -14.76 -6.24
CA PHE A 232 2.46 -13.90 -6.53
C PHE A 232 2.05 -13.95 -7.99
N ARG A 233 0.78 -13.68 -8.24
CA ARG A 233 0.24 -13.44 -9.58
C ARG A 233 -0.22 -12.00 -9.66
N ILE A 234 0.20 -11.28 -10.69
CA ILE A 234 -0.24 -9.91 -10.92
C ILE A 234 -0.94 -9.86 -12.26
N HIS A 235 -2.18 -9.38 -12.24
CA HIS A 235 -3.01 -9.16 -13.41
C HIS A 235 -3.14 -7.64 -13.59
N CYS A 236 -2.45 -7.08 -14.59
CA CYS A 236 -2.55 -5.68 -14.93
C CYS A 236 -3.51 -5.50 -16.11
N LEU A 237 -4.53 -4.67 -15.92
CA LEU A 237 -5.58 -4.42 -16.90
C LEU A 237 -5.46 -3.04 -17.53
N TYR A 238 -5.85 -2.97 -18.80
CA TYR A 238 -6.34 -1.75 -19.40
C TYR A 238 -7.71 -1.99 -20.02
N VAL A 239 -8.75 -1.49 -19.36
CA VAL A 239 -10.12 -1.56 -19.83
C VAL A 239 -10.42 -0.27 -20.59
N PRO A 240 -10.69 -0.31 -21.91
CA PRO A 240 -10.97 0.90 -22.66
C PRO A 240 -12.36 1.51 -22.29
N PRO A 241 -12.51 2.85 -22.39
CA PRO A 241 -13.74 3.57 -22.01
C PRO A 241 -15.07 3.16 -22.67
N PRO A 242 -15.14 2.67 -23.94
CA PRO A 242 -16.41 2.37 -24.59
C PRO A 242 -17.01 1.01 -24.24
N LEU A 243 -16.48 0.29 -23.23
CA LEU A 243 -17.00 -1.02 -22.83
C LEU A 243 -18.34 -0.90 -22.09
N SER A 244 -19.28 -1.79 -22.42
CA SER A 244 -20.52 -1.92 -21.65
C SER A 244 -20.27 -2.56 -20.29
N ASN A 245 -21.15 -2.31 -19.32
CA ASN A 245 -21.07 -2.96 -17.99
C ASN A 245 -21.02 -4.49 -18.08
N PHE A 246 -21.75 -5.07 -19.03
CA PHE A 246 -21.75 -6.51 -19.25
C PHE A 246 -20.38 -7.02 -19.70
N GLU A 247 -19.75 -6.35 -20.67
CA GLU A 247 -18.42 -6.71 -21.13
C GLU A 247 -17.36 -6.49 -20.05
N PHE A 248 -17.47 -5.40 -19.28
CA PHE A 248 -16.59 -5.12 -18.14
C PHE A 248 -16.63 -6.25 -17.10
N VAL A 249 -17.83 -6.67 -16.70
CA VAL A 249 -18.01 -7.78 -15.74
C VAL A 249 -17.45 -9.09 -16.32
N ASN A 250 -17.64 -9.35 -17.62
CA ASN A 250 -17.06 -10.53 -18.27
C ASN A 250 -15.53 -10.51 -18.26
N VAL A 251 -14.90 -9.34 -18.50
CA VAL A 251 -13.44 -9.17 -18.42
C VAL A 251 -12.94 -9.48 -17.01
N LEU A 252 -13.58 -8.94 -15.97
CA LEU A 252 -13.19 -9.20 -14.59
C LEU A 252 -13.42 -10.66 -14.18
N SER A 253 -14.56 -11.24 -14.60
CA SER A 253 -14.93 -12.62 -14.26
C SER A 253 -14.03 -13.65 -14.96
N SER A 254 -13.35 -13.28 -16.05
CA SER A 254 -12.40 -14.18 -16.73
C SER A 254 -11.05 -14.28 -16.01
N ILE A 255 -10.77 -13.38 -15.05
CA ILE A 255 -9.53 -13.40 -14.28
C ILE A 255 -9.64 -14.44 -13.15
N PRO A 256 -8.72 -15.42 -13.07
CA PRO A 256 -8.75 -16.42 -12.02
C PRO A 256 -8.61 -15.81 -10.62
N SER A 257 -9.63 -15.99 -9.77
CA SER A 257 -9.57 -15.62 -8.36
C SER A 257 -8.78 -16.66 -7.57
N LEU A 258 -7.44 -16.56 -7.61
CA LEU A 258 -6.53 -17.44 -6.89
C LEU A 258 -5.89 -16.73 -5.69
N ARG A 259 -5.46 -17.49 -4.68
CA ARG A 259 -4.65 -16.96 -3.57
C ARG A 259 -3.37 -16.29 -4.09
N ASN A 260 -2.96 -15.21 -3.43
CA ASN A 260 -1.80 -14.39 -3.76
C ASN A 260 -1.88 -13.72 -5.15
N SER A 261 -3.09 -13.38 -5.60
CA SER A 261 -3.31 -12.68 -6.86
C SER A 261 -3.67 -11.22 -6.60
N PHE A 262 -3.01 -10.31 -7.31
CA PHE A 262 -3.31 -8.88 -7.29
C PHE A 262 -3.87 -8.49 -8.65
N ILE A 263 -4.90 -7.65 -8.62
CA ILE A 263 -5.46 -7.01 -9.80
C ILE A 263 -5.15 -5.53 -9.70
N CYS A 264 -4.50 -5.00 -10.73
CA CYS A 264 -4.19 -3.58 -10.85
C CYS A 264 -4.43 -3.13 -12.29
N GLY A 265 -4.29 -1.84 -12.55
CA GLY A 265 -4.41 -1.29 -13.89
C GLY A 265 -5.36 -0.12 -13.96
N ASP A 266 -5.64 0.28 -15.18
CA ASP A 266 -6.61 1.32 -15.47
C ASP A 266 -7.93 0.67 -15.92
N PHE A 267 -8.91 0.76 -15.04
CA PHE A 267 -10.24 0.19 -15.25
C PHE A 267 -11.17 1.13 -16.03
N ASN A 268 -10.77 2.40 -16.26
CA ASN A 268 -11.63 3.47 -16.77
C ASN A 268 -13.00 3.54 -16.07
N ALA A 269 -13.05 3.11 -14.80
CA ALA A 269 -14.23 3.11 -13.96
C ALA A 269 -14.11 4.22 -12.92
N ARG A 270 -15.20 4.93 -12.68
CA ARG A 270 -15.29 5.93 -11.60
C ARG A 270 -16.04 5.31 -10.43
N LEU A 271 -15.51 5.50 -9.23
CA LEU A 271 -16.14 5.03 -7.99
C LEU A 271 -17.29 5.93 -7.51
N GLY A 272 -17.58 7.00 -8.26
CA GLY A 272 -18.73 7.88 -8.05
C GLY A 272 -18.65 8.64 -6.74
N ASP A 273 -19.77 8.71 -6.02
CA ASP A 273 -19.91 9.48 -4.78
C ASP A 273 -18.94 9.04 -3.67
N LEU A 274 -18.41 7.81 -3.74
CA LEU A 274 -17.43 7.29 -2.79
C LEU A 274 -16.08 8.02 -2.87
N THR A 275 -15.72 8.54 -4.04
CA THR A 275 -14.48 9.30 -4.29
C THR A 275 -14.74 10.75 -4.70
N GLY A 276 -16.00 11.18 -4.79
CA GLY A 276 -16.39 12.52 -5.25
C GLY A 276 -16.26 12.73 -6.76
N ASP A 277 -16.11 11.65 -7.54
CA ASP A 277 -15.93 11.72 -8.99
C ASP A 277 -17.27 11.84 -9.72
N THR A 278 -17.82 13.05 -9.81
CA THR A 278 -19.05 13.31 -10.59
C THR A 278 -18.76 13.44 -12.09
N SER A 279 -19.63 12.87 -12.94
CA SER A 279 -19.58 13.08 -14.38
C SER A 279 -19.97 14.52 -14.73
N VAL A 280 -19.02 15.35 -15.14
CA VAL A 280 -19.37 16.55 -15.92
C VAL A 280 -19.29 16.14 -17.38
N SER A 281 -20.45 15.86 -18.00
CA SER A 281 -20.53 15.84 -19.46
C SER A 281 -20.71 17.28 -19.96
N PRO A 282 -19.78 17.88 -20.72
CA PRO A 282 -20.10 19.05 -21.52
C PRO A 282 -20.38 18.57 -22.95
N ARG A 283 -21.67 18.38 -23.28
CA ARG A 283 -22.15 18.53 -24.67
C ARG A 283 -23.64 18.83 -24.68
N ILE A 284 -23.87 20.14 -24.60
CA ILE A 284 -24.99 20.92 -25.12
C ILE A 284 -25.83 20.14 -26.14
N ARG A 285 -27.11 19.91 -25.80
CA ARG A 285 -28.19 19.82 -26.79
C ARG A 285 -28.31 21.19 -27.46
N ALA A 286 -27.99 21.26 -28.75
CA ALA A 286 -28.50 22.32 -29.62
C ALA A 286 -29.10 21.64 -30.85
N GLY A 287 -30.38 21.90 -31.09
CA GLY A 287 -31.13 21.35 -32.22
C GLY A 287 -32.62 21.22 -31.93
N THR A 288 -33.27 22.34 -31.61
CA THR A 288 -34.63 22.63 -32.11
C THR A 288 -34.50 23.27 -33.48
#